data_AF-A0A480V932-F1
#
_entry.id   AF-A0A480V932-F1
#
_cell.length_a   1.000
_cell.length_b   1.000
_cell.length_c   1.000
_cell.angle_alpha   90.00
_cell.angle_beta   90.00
_cell.angle_gamma   90.00
#
_symmetry.space_group_name_H-M   'P 1'
#
loop_
_entity.id
_entity.type
_entity.pdbx_description
1 polymer ?
#
loop_
_entity_poly.entity_id
_entity_poly.type
_entity_poly.pdbx_seq_one_letter_code
_entity_poly.pdbx_strand_id
1 'polypeptide(L)'
;MPFRPWYVDGRVLVVVVTFGIILPLCLLKNLGYLGYTSGFSLSCMVFFLIVVIYKKFQISCSDPELNSTSPNATNADMCTPKYVTFNSKTVYALPTIAFAFVCHPSVLPIYSELKDRSQKKMQMVSNISFFAMFVMYFLTAIFGYLTFYDNVHSDLLHKYQSKDDILILTVRLAVIVAVILTVPVLFFTVRSSLFELAKKTKFHLCRHVLVTFILLVIINLLVIFIPTMKDIFGVVGVTSANMLIFILPSSLYLKITSQDGDKGTQRIWVCLMPATVIFLMSFSLEYAK
;
A
#
# COMPACT_ATOMS: atom_id res chain seq x y z
N MET A 1 32.83 -14.91 18.04
CA MET A 1 31.52 -14.31 17.71
C MET A 1 31.68 -13.55 16.39
N PRO A 2 30.97 -13.92 15.32
CA PRO A 2 31.12 -13.19 14.07
C PRO A 2 30.47 -11.81 14.26
N PHE A 3 31.23 -10.75 13.99
CA PHE A 3 30.71 -9.39 13.87
C PHE A 3 29.74 -9.38 12.68
N ARG A 4 28.44 -9.49 12.97
CA ARG A 4 27.42 -9.21 11.96
C ARG A 4 27.57 -7.73 11.61
N PRO A 5 27.86 -7.38 10.35
CA PRO A 5 28.06 -6.00 9.98
C PRO A 5 26.78 -5.20 10.26
N TRP A 6 26.91 -4.00 10.81
CA TRP A 6 25.79 -3.14 11.20
C TRP A 6 24.82 -2.85 10.05
N TYR A 7 25.30 -2.86 8.80
CA TYR A 7 24.48 -2.67 7.59
C TYR A 7 23.60 -3.88 7.23
N VAL A 8 23.79 -5.02 7.88
CA VAL A 8 22.99 -6.25 7.70
C VAL A 8 21.83 -6.31 8.71
N ASP A 9 21.87 -5.53 9.80
CA ASP A 9 20.74 -5.46 10.73
C ASP A 9 19.66 -4.51 10.18
N GLY A 10 18.54 -5.09 9.74
CA GLY A 10 17.42 -4.35 9.16
C GLY A 10 16.86 -3.27 10.08
N ARG A 11 16.97 -3.42 11.41
CA ARG A 11 16.51 -2.40 12.36
C ARG A 11 17.38 -1.15 12.32
N VAL A 12 18.70 -1.33 12.27
CA VAL A 12 19.65 -0.21 12.17
C VAL A 12 19.50 0.47 10.81
N LEU A 13 19.32 -0.30 9.74
CA LEU A 13 19.11 0.23 8.40
C LEU A 13 17.86 1.12 8.31
N VAL A 14 16.74 0.68 8.90
CA VAL A 14 15.49 1.47 8.92
C VAL A 14 15.69 2.80 9.65
N VAL A 15 16.39 2.80 10.79
CA VAL A 15 16.70 4.03 11.54
C VAL A 15 17.59 4.97 10.72
N VAL A 16 18.66 4.45 10.09
CA VAL A 16 19.58 5.25 9.28
C VAL A 16 18.87 5.87 8.07
N VAL A 17 18.05 5.10 7.34
CA VAL A 17 17.27 5.62 6.20
C VAL A 17 16.25 6.66 6.65
N THR A 18 15.61 6.43 7.81
CA THR A 18 14.64 7.35 8.40
C THR A 18 15.28 8.70 8.71
N PHE A 19 16.40 8.71 9.44
CA PHE A 19 17.04 9.96 9.87
C PHE A 19 17.89 10.62 8.78
N GLY A 20 18.53 9.82 7.91
CA GLY A 20 19.42 10.32 6.86
C GLY A 20 18.70 10.79 5.59
N ILE A 21 17.58 10.16 5.22
CA ILE A 21 16.89 10.43 3.94
C ILE A 21 15.46 10.91 4.15
N ILE A 22 14.67 10.19 4.95
CA ILE A 22 13.24 10.50 5.08
C ILE A 22 13.02 11.82 5.84
N LEU A 23 13.72 12.04 6.94
CA LEU A 23 13.61 13.25 7.75
C LEU A 23 13.90 14.54 6.95
N PRO A 24 15.04 14.69 6.23
CA PRO A 24 15.29 15.89 5.44
C PRO A 24 14.27 16.05 4.29
N LEU A 25 13.84 14.96 3.66
CA LEU A 25 12.80 15.02 2.63
C LEU A 25 11.44 15.48 3.18
N CYS A 26 11.06 15.05 4.38
CA CYS A 26 9.82 15.48 5.05
C CYS A 26 9.86 16.96 5.51
N LEU A 27 11.05 17.53 5.69
CA LEU A 27 11.27 18.93 6.08
C LEU A 27 11.20 19.89 4.88
N LEU A 28 11.27 19.39 3.65
CA LEU A 28 11.11 20.22 2.45
C LEU A 28 9.70 20.81 2.39
N LYS A 29 9.63 22.14 2.36
CA LYS A 29 8.38 22.91 2.46
C LYS A 29 7.64 23.06 1.12
N ASN A 30 8.31 22.77 0.01
CA ASN A 30 7.84 23.09 -1.33
C ASN A 30 7.05 21.93 -1.97
N LEU A 31 5.73 22.05 -2.01
CA LEU A 31 4.80 21.10 -2.62
C LEU A 31 5.02 20.88 -4.12
N GLY A 32 5.54 21.89 -4.84
CA GLY A 32 5.83 21.78 -6.27
C GLY A 32 6.86 20.69 -6.61
N TYR A 33 7.87 20.47 -5.76
CA TYR A 33 8.85 19.40 -5.96
C TYR A 33 8.25 18.00 -5.72
N LEU A 34 7.23 17.90 -4.86
CA LEU A 34 6.55 16.64 -4.56
C LEU A 34 5.80 16.06 -5.77
N GLY A 35 5.34 16.92 -6.70
CA GLY A 35 4.75 16.47 -7.96
C GLY A 35 5.76 15.73 -8.84
N TYR A 36 6.98 16.25 -8.98
CA TYR A 36 8.05 15.62 -9.76
C TYR A 36 8.51 14.30 -9.15
N THR A 37 8.69 14.24 -7.83
CA THR A 37 9.10 13.00 -7.14
C THR A 37 8.02 11.92 -7.25
N SER A 38 6.74 12.31 -7.21
CA SER A 38 5.62 11.37 -7.40
C SER A 38 5.57 10.82 -8.83
N GLY A 39 5.83 11.65 -9.84
CA GLY A 39 5.94 11.21 -11.23
C GLY A 39 7.09 10.22 -11.45
N PHE A 40 8.25 10.49 -10.85
CA PHE A 40 9.38 9.56 -10.88
C PHE A 40 9.05 8.23 -10.18
N SER A 41 8.44 8.27 -8.99
CA SER A 41 7.97 7.08 -8.30
C SER A 41 7.00 6.25 -9.14
N LEU A 42 6.07 6.89 -9.87
CA LEU A 42 5.15 6.20 -10.76
C LEU A 42 5.89 5.51 -11.91
N SER A 43 6.88 6.17 -12.51
CA SER A 43 7.71 5.58 -13.56
C SER A 43 8.45 4.33 -13.07
N CYS A 44 9.02 4.35 -11.86
CA CYS A 44 9.63 3.18 -11.24
C CYS A 44 8.65 2.00 -11.05
N MET A 45 7.39 2.29 -10.68
CA MET A 45 6.37 1.26 -10.53
C MET A 45 5.90 0.68 -11.88
N VAL A 46 5.83 1.49 -12.93
CA VAL A 46 5.58 1.03 -14.30
C VAL A 46 6.73 0.14 -14.79
N PHE A 47 7.97 0.54 -14.52
CA PHE A 47 9.14 -0.30 -14.83
C PHE A 47 9.09 -1.66 -14.12
N PHE A 48 8.72 -1.68 -12.83
CA PHE A 48 8.50 -2.93 -12.11
C PHE A 48 7.45 -3.82 -12.79
N LEU A 49 6.29 -3.26 -13.17
CA LEU A 49 5.26 -4.01 -13.89
C LEU A 49 5.80 -4.61 -15.20
N ILE A 50 6.53 -3.83 -15.99
CA ILE A 50 7.12 -4.31 -17.26
C ILE A 50 8.07 -5.49 -16.98
N VAL A 51 8.90 -5.41 -15.95
CA VAL A 51 9.84 -6.51 -15.62
C VAL A 51 9.11 -7.75 -15.11
N VAL A 52 8.03 -7.60 -14.34
CA VAL A 52 7.20 -8.74 -13.91
C VAL A 52 6.57 -9.44 -15.13
N ILE A 53 6.06 -8.67 -16.09
CA ILE A 53 5.53 -9.23 -17.35
C ILE A 53 6.64 -9.93 -18.13
N TYR A 54 7.80 -9.28 -18.29
CA TYR A 54 8.94 -9.84 -19.01
C TYR A 54 9.46 -11.14 -18.39
N LYS A 55 9.62 -11.17 -17.07
CA LYS A 55 10.08 -12.37 -16.35
C LYS A 55 9.09 -13.51 -16.46
N LYS A 56 7.78 -13.26 -16.54
CA LYS A 56 6.81 -14.33 -16.85
C LYS A 56 7.05 -15.00 -18.21
N PHE A 57 7.50 -14.25 -19.21
CA PHE A 57 7.79 -14.79 -20.55
C PHE A 57 9.16 -15.48 -20.63
N GLN A 58 10.12 -15.10 -19.77
CA GLN A 58 11.42 -15.76 -19.69
C GLN A 58 11.41 -17.02 -18.83
N ILE A 59 10.69 -16.97 -17.71
CA ILE A 59 10.50 -18.10 -16.80
C ILE A 59 9.33 -18.89 -17.37
N SER A 60 9.60 -19.66 -18.43
CA SER A 60 8.83 -20.87 -18.68
C SER A 60 8.99 -21.75 -17.44
N CYS A 61 7.95 -22.45 -17.02
CA CYS A 61 8.08 -23.53 -16.03
C CYS A 61 9.03 -24.60 -16.60
N SER A 62 10.33 -24.34 -16.57
CA SER A 62 11.38 -25.32 -16.73
C SER A 62 11.67 -25.83 -15.34
N ASP A 63 11.62 -27.14 -15.22
CA ASP A 63 11.83 -27.91 -14.01
C ASP A 63 12.91 -27.29 -13.12
N PRO A 64 12.67 -27.13 -11.80
CA PRO A 64 13.79 -26.94 -10.89
C PRO A 64 14.72 -28.14 -11.08
N GLU A 65 15.96 -27.87 -11.48
CA GLU A 65 17.00 -28.86 -11.76
C GLU A 65 16.94 -30.03 -10.75
N LEU A 66 16.47 -31.18 -11.23
CA LEU A 66 16.44 -32.42 -10.45
C LEU A 66 17.85 -33.02 -10.42
N ASN A 67 18.73 -32.44 -9.62
CA ASN A 67 19.88 -33.15 -9.04
C ASN A 67 19.50 -33.72 -7.67
N SER A 68 18.31 -34.30 -7.55
CA SER A 68 17.88 -35.00 -6.35
C SER A 68 16.94 -36.14 -6.71
N THR A 69 17.48 -37.33 -6.68
CA THR A 69 16.81 -38.62 -6.86
C THR A 69 15.73 -38.80 -5.79
N SER A 70 14.48 -38.45 -6.08
CA SER A 70 13.34 -38.95 -5.32
C SER A 70 12.12 -39.13 -6.24
N PRO A 71 11.75 -40.38 -6.58
CA PRO A 71 10.51 -40.66 -7.29
C PRO A 71 9.39 -40.72 -6.25
N ASN A 72 8.35 -39.88 -6.41
CA ASN A 72 7.00 -39.98 -5.79
C ASN A 72 6.41 -38.66 -5.27
N ALA A 73 6.67 -37.53 -5.94
CA ALA A 73 5.70 -36.44 -5.98
C ALA A 73 5.49 -36.07 -7.45
N THR A 74 4.24 -36.02 -7.90
CA THR A 74 3.87 -35.58 -9.25
C THR A 74 4.20 -34.09 -9.38
N ASN A 75 5.45 -33.79 -9.74
CA ASN A 75 5.98 -32.44 -9.91
C ASN A 75 5.27 -31.64 -11.03
N ALA A 76 4.43 -32.29 -11.83
CA ALA A 76 3.58 -31.67 -12.85
C ALA A 76 2.46 -30.78 -12.29
N ASP A 77 2.01 -31.00 -11.04
CA ASP A 77 0.88 -30.24 -10.48
C ASP A 77 1.25 -28.81 -10.04
N MET A 78 2.55 -28.53 -9.83
CA MET A 78 3.05 -27.26 -9.28
C MET A 78 3.05 -26.09 -10.28
N CYS A 79 2.95 -26.38 -11.58
CA CYS A 79 2.94 -25.41 -12.67
C CYS A 79 1.58 -25.26 -13.35
N THR A 80 0.51 -25.74 -12.69
CA THR A 80 -0.85 -25.58 -13.17
C THR A 80 -1.52 -24.39 -12.49
N PRO A 81 -2.14 -23.45 -13.23
CA PRO A 81 -2.85 -22.34 -12.62
C PRO A 81 -4.10 -22.84 -11.90
N LYS A 82 -4.17 -22.63 -10.58
CA LYS A 82 -5.38 -22.85 -9.80
C LYS A 82 -6.24 -21.59 -9.84
N TYR A 83 -7.26 -21.61 -10.68
CA TYR A 83 -8.07 -20.42 -10.96
C TYR A 83 -8.92 -19.95 -9.77
N VAL A 84 -9.45 -20.88 -8.98
CA VAL A 84 -10.32 -20.54 -7.84
C VAL A 84 -10.09 -21.53 -6.70
N THR A 85 -9.47 -21.04 -5.61
CA THR A 85 -9.37 -21.79 -4.36
C THR A 85 -9.97 -20.95 -3.24
N PHE A 86 -11.12 -21.40 -2.71
CA PHE A 86 -11.71 -20.77 -1.53
C PHE A 86 -11.06 -21.38 -0.28
N ASN A 87 -10.21 -20.62 0.38
CA ASN A 87 -9.59 -21.00 1.65
C ASN A 87 -9.78 -19.86 2.67
N SER A 88 -9.68 -20.16 3.96
CA SER A 88 -9.56 -19.19 5.06
C SER A 88 -8.55 -18.08 4.77
N LYS A 89 -7.47 -18.39 4.04
CA LYS A 89 -6.44 -17.41 3.63
C LYS A 89 -6.94 -16.34 2.66
N THR A 90 -7.95 -16.61 1.84
CA THR A 90 -8.54 -15.65 0.89
C THR A 90 -9.15 -14.45 1.62
N VAL A 91 -9.56 -14.66 2.87
CA VAL A 91 -10.19 -13.64 3.70
C VAL A 91 -9.21 -12.49 4.05
N TYR A 92 -7.89 -12.75 4.09
CA TYR A 92 -6.85 -11.72 4.26
C TYR A 92 -6.60 -10.85 3.01
N ALA A 93 -7.07 -11.30 1.84
CA ALA A 93 -6.93 -10.50 0.63
C ALA A 93 -7.90 -9.30 0.64
N LEU A 94 -9.06 -9.43 1.28
CA LEU A 94 -10.09 -8.38 1.31
C LEU A 94 -9.59 -7.08 1.97
N PRO A 95 -9.00 -7.10 3.19
CA PRO A 95 -8.45 -5.88 3.80
C PRO A 95 -7.27 -5.31 3.00
N THR A 96 -6.46 -6.16 2.40
CA THR A 96 -5.31 -5.75 1.59
C THR A 96 -5.76 -4.99 0.35
N ILE A 97 -6.77 -5.51 -0.36
CA ILE A 97 -7.37 -4.83 -1.51
C ILE A 97 -8.04 -3.52 -1.08
N ALA A 98 -8.80 -3.54 0.01
CA ALA A 98 -9.43 -2.33 0.54
C ALA A 98 -8.38 -1.25 0.86
N PHE A 99 -7.28 -1.62 1.53
CA PHE A 99 -6.17 -0.73 1.84
C PHE A 99 -5.47 -0.20 0.57
N ALA A 100 -5.25 -1.04 -0.44
CA ALA A 100 -4.58 -0.64 -1.68
C ALA A 100 -5.32 0.47 -2.45
N PHE A 101 -6.64 0.56 -2.31
CA PHE A 101 -7.46 1.61 -2.92
C PHE A 101 -7.72 2.82 -2.00
N VAL A 102 -7.11 2.87 -0.80
CA VAL A 102 -7.20 4.05 0.07
C VAL A 102 -6.29 5.17 -0.45
N CYS A 103 -6.90 6.20 -1.03
CA CYS A 103 -6.22 7.44 -1.40
C CYS A 103 -6.75 8.68 -0.65
N HIS A 104 -7.80 8.51 0.16
CA HIS A 104 -8.55 9.56 0.85
C HIS A 104 -7.70 10.61 1.60
N PRO A 105 -6.64 10.25 2.35
CA PRO A 105 -5.84 11.23 3.09
C PRO A 105 -5.12 12.25 2.18
N SER A 106 -4.85 11.88 0.93
CA SER A 106 -4.11 12.70 -0.04
C SER A 106 -5.01 13.53 -0.94
N VAL A 107 -6.33 13.27 -0.95
CA VAL A 107 -7.29 13.94 -1.84
C VAL A 107 -7.34 15.45 -1.59
N LEU A 108 -7.32 15.89 -0.33
CA LEU A 108 -7.41 17.32 0.02
C LEU A 108 -6.18 18.13 -0.44
N PRO A 109 -4.93 17.70 -0.15
CA PRO A 109 -3.75 18.37 -0.70
C PRO A 109 -3.71 18.40 -2.24
N ILE A 110 -4.09 17.29 -2.89
CA ILE A 110 -4.16 17.22 -4.36
C ILE A 110 -5.19 18.22 -4.89
N TYR A 111 -6.37 18.29 -4.27
CA TYR A 111 -7.41 19.24 -4.66
C TYR A 111 -6.97 20.70 -4.47
N SER A 112 -6.22 21.01 -3.41
CA SER A 112 -5.68 22.36 -3.22
C SER A 112 -4.63 22.76 -4.26
N GLU A 113 -3.85 21.82 -4.78
CA GLU A 113 -2.83 22.09 -5.81
C GLU A 113 -3.40 22.02 -7.24
N LEU A 114 -4.63 21.53 -7.42
CA LEU A 114 -5.24 21.39 -8.74
C LEU A 114 -5.52 22.77 -9.37
N LYS A 115 -5.00 22.98 -10.59
CA LYS A 115 -5.27 24.19 -11.38
C LYS A 115 -6.76 24.29 -11.72
N ASP A 116 -7.34 25.48 -11.49
CA ASP A 116 -8.76 25.79 -11.73
C ASP A 116 -9.71 24.80 -11.04
N ARG A 117 -9.69 24.82 -9.70
CA ARG A 117 -10.38 23.88 -8.81
C ARG A 117 -11.87 23.75 -9.15
N SER A 118 -12.30 22.54 -9.51
CA SER A 118 -13.71 22.20 -9.75
C SER A 118 -13.96 20.75 -9.36
N GLN A 119 -15.15 20.46 -8.82
CA GLN A 119 -15.55 19.09 -8.45
C GLN A 119 -15.52 18.16 -9.67
N LYS A 120 -15.98 18.63 -10.84
CA LYS A 120 -15.97 17.83 -12.09
C LYS A 120 -14.56 17.42 -12.50
N LYS A 121 -13.59 18.35 -12.40
CA LYS A 121 -12.18 18.07 -12.71
C LYS A 121 -11.56 17.09 -11.72
N MET A 122 -11.82 17.27 -10.42
CA MET A 122 -11.32 16.34 -9.40
C MET A 122 -11.89 14.93 -9.59
N GLN A 123 -13.18 14.81 -9.93
CA GLN A 123 -13.79 13.52 -10.24
C GLN A 123 -13.16 12.86 -11.46
N MET A 124 -12.89 13.62 -12.52
CA MET A 124 -12.21 13.10 -13.71
C MET A 124 -10.80 12.61 -13.39
N VAL A 125 -10.02 13.40 -12.65
CA VAL A 125 -8.67 13.01 -12.20
C VAL A 125 -8.74 11.75 -11.35
N SER A 126 -9.69 11.68 -10.42
CA SER A 126 -9.90 10.51 -9.57
C SER A 126 -10.24 9.27 -10.39
N ASN A 127 -11.21 9.34 -11.31
CA ASN A 127 -11.63 8.20 -12.13
C ASN A 127 -10.50 7.66 -13.00
N ILE A 128 -9.73 8.54 -13.66
CA ILE A 128 -8.57 8.15 -14.46
C ILE A 128 -7.53 7.47 -13.55
N SER A 129 -7.26 8.04 -12.37
CA SER A 129 -6.28 7.48 -11.43
C SER A 129 -6.70 6.10 -10.92
N PHE A 130 -7.96 5.91 -10.53
CA PHE A 130 -8.49 4.62 -10.09
C PHE A 130 -8.43 3.57 -11.19
N PHE A 131 -8.80 3.93 -12.42
CA PHE A 131 -8.71 3.03 -13.56
C PHE A 131 -7.27 2.61 -13.84
N ALA A 132 -6.32 3.56 -13.85
CA ALA A 132 -4.91 3.26 -14.04
C ALA A 132 -4.33 2.37 -12.93
N MET A 133 -4.66 2.65 -11.66
CA MET A 133 -4.25 1.80 -10.53
C MET A 133 -4.83 0.40 -10.63
N PHE A 134 -6.11 0.27 -10.99
CA PHE A 134 -6.76 -1.03 -11.19
C PHE A 134 -6.02 -1.86 -12.25
N VAL A 135 -5.74 -1.28 -13.43
CA VAL A 135 -5.00 -1.98 -14.51
C VAL A 135 -3.61 -2.40 -14.04
N MET A 136 -2.87 -1.50 -13.39
CA MET A 136 -1.52 -1.78 -12.86
C MET A 136 -1.53 -2.93 -11.84
N TYR A 137 -2.44 -2.90 -10.87
CA TYR A 137 -2.55 -3.94 -9.85
C TYR A 137 -3.03 -5.27 -10.43
N PHE A 138 -4.00 -5.24 -11.33
CA PHE A 138 -4.53 -6.44 -11.98
C PHE A 138 -3.46 -7.16 -12.82
N LEU A 139 -2.73 -6.43 -13.66
CA LEU A 139 -1.64 -7.01 -14.45
C LEU A 139 -0.52 -7.53 -13.54
N THR A 140 -0.10 -6.76 -12.53
CA THR A 140 0.93 -7.21 -11.57
C THR A 140 0.50 -8.49 -10.84
N ALA A 141 -0.75 -8.57 -10.41
CA ALA A 141 -1.28 -9.73 -9.71
C ALA A 141 -1.31 -10.98 -10.60
N ILE A 142 -1.80 -10.85 -11.85
CA ILE A 142 -1.86 -11.96 -12.80
C ILE A 142 -0.46 -12.45 -13.16
N PHE A 143 0.40 -11.57 -13.66
CA PHE A 143 1.73 -11.96 -14.12
C PHE A 143 2.63 -12.36 -12.94
N GLY A 144 2.48 -11.71 -11.78
CA GLY A 144 3.18 -12.08 -10.55
C GLY A 144 2.78 -13.46 -10.04
N TYR A 145 1.49 -13.79 -10.03
CA TYR A 145 1.00 -15.13 -9.69
C TYR A 145 1.48 -16.18 -10.70
N LEU A 146 1.28 -15.93 -11.99
CA LEU A 146 1.69 -16.85 -13.06
C LEU A 146 3.20 -17.08 -13.13
N THR A 147 4.03 -16.24 -12.50
CA THR A 147 5.49 -16.45 -12.46
C THR A 147 5.87 -17.53 -11.44
N PHE A 148 5.15 -17.67 -10.33
CA PHE A 148 5.53 -18.57 -9.23
C PHE A 148 4.46 -19.60 -8.83
N TYR A 149 3.25 -19.51 -9.37
CA TYR A 149 2.11 -20.41 -9.13
C TYR A 149 1.86 -20.66 -7.63
N ASP A 150 1.95 -21.90 -7.17
CA ASP A 150 1.70 -22.29 -5.77
C ASP A 150 2.79 -21.81 -4.79
N ASN A 151 3.92 -21.28 -5.27
CA ASN A 151 5.05 -20.84 -4.46
C ASN A 151 5.13 -19.31 -4.26
N VAL A 152 4.01 -18.60 -4.37
CA VAL A 152 3.93 -17.15 -4.13
C VAL A 152 4.02 -16.84 -2.64
N HIS A 153 4.96 -15.97 -2.27
CA HIS A 153 5.09 -15.44 -0.91
C HIS A 153 4.26 -14.16 -0.73
N SER A 154 4.02 -13.74 0.52
CA SER A 154 3.26 -12.51 0.80
C SER A 154 3.90 -11.24 0.21
N ASP A 155 5.22 -11.26 0.01
CA ASP A 155 5.98 -10.19 -0.62
C ASP A 155 6.60 -10.67 -1.93
N LEU A 156 6.15 -10.10 -3.06
CA LEU A 156 6.64 -10.51 -4.38
C LEU A 156 8.15 -10.26 -4.53
N LEU A 157 8.66 -9.14 -4.01
CA LEU A 157 10.10 -8.83 -3.98
C LEU A 157 10.93 -9.83 -3.18
N HIS A 158 10.34 -10.54 -2.22
CA HIS A 158 11.06 -11.54 -1.45
C HIS A 158 11.37 -12.78 -2.30
N LYS A 159 10.50 -13.12 -3.25
CA LYS A 159 10.74 -14.25 -4.16
C LYS A 159 11.72 -13.90 -5.29
N TYR A 160 11.73 -12.65 -5.72
CA TYR A 160 12.72 -12.11 -6.66
C TYR A 160 14.07 -11.81 -5.97
N GLN A 161 14.77 -12.85 -5.51
CA GLN A 161 16.04 -12.73 -4.75
C GLN A 161 17.30 -13.24 -5.46
N SER A 162 17.24 -13.55 -6.75
CA SER A 162 18.42 -13.99 -7.51
C SER A 162 19.48 -12.89 -7.58
N LYS A 163 20.67 -13.17 -7.03
CA LYS A 163 21.81 -12.23 -7.00
C LYS A 163 22.46 -12.05 -8.37
N ASP A 164 22.32 -13.04 -9.24
CA ASP A 164 22.97 -13.06 -10.56
C ASP A 164 22.16 -12.29 -11.62
N ASP A 165 20.89 -11.99 -11.33
CA ASP A 165 19.99 -11.26 -12.22
C ASP A 165 20.04 -9.75 -11.95
N ILE A 166 20.86 -9.03 -12.73
CA ILE A 166 20.98 -7.56 -12.65
C ILE A 166 19.61 -6.86 -12.81
N LEU A 167 18.72 -7.41 -13.63
CA LEU A 167 17.36 -6.88 -13.83
C LEU A 167 16.53 -6.93 -12.54
N ILE A 168 16.60 -8.03 -11.79
CA ILE A 168 15.87 -8.20 -10.52
C ILE A 168 16.43 -7.26 -9.46
N LEU A 169 17.76 -7.13 -9.38
CA LEU A 169 18.41 -6.19 -8.48
C LEU A 169 17.99 -4.74 -8.77
N THR A 170 17.99 -4.36 -10.06
CA THR A 170 17.60 -3.01 -10.50
C THR A 170 16.15 -2.71 -10.14
N VAL A 171 15.23 -3.65 -10.37
CA VAL A 171 13.82 -3.51 -9.98
C VAL A 171 13.65 -3.34 -8.49
N ARG A 172 14.38 -4.13 -7.69
CA ARG A 172 14.33 -4.03 -6.23
C ARG A 172 14.76 -2.66 -5.76
N LEU A 173 15.84 -2.12 -6.32
CA LEU A 173 16.28 -0.75 -6.03
C LEU A 173 15.23 0.27 -6.46
N ALA A 174 14.66 0.14 -7.66
CA ALA A 174 13.62 1.03 -8.17
C ALA A 174 12.39 1.08 -7.25
N VAL A 175 11.91 -0.07 -6.77
CA VAL A 175 10.78 -0.15 -5.84
C VAL A 175 11.14 0.48 -4.48
N ILE A 176 12.34 0.22 -3.95
CA ILE A 176 12.80 0.85 -2.69
C ILE A 176 12.82 2.37 -2.84
N VAL A 177 13.39 2.89 -3.93
CA VAL A 177 13.43 4.34 -4.20
C VAL A 177 12.03 4.91 -4.31
N ALA A 178 11.13 4.25 -5.05
CA ALA A 178 9.73 4.68 -5.18
C ALA A 178 9.02 4.74 -3.82
N VAL A 179 9.21 3.74 -2.96
CA VAL A 179 8.66 3.74 -1.59
C VAL A 179 9.25 4.88 -0.76
N ILE A 180 10.56 5.12 -0.81
CA ILE A 180 11.19 6.23 -0.08
C ILE A 180 10.63 7.58 -0.52
N LEU A 181 10.32 7.75 -1.82
CA LEU A 181 9.77 9.00 -2.36
C LEU A 181 8.29 9.22 -2.03
N THR A 182 7.52 8.16 -1.75
CA THR A 182 6.10 8.28 -1.36
C THR A 182 5.93 8.62 0.12
N VAL A 183 6.88 8.23 0.99
CA VAL A 183 6.82 8.51 2.43
C VAL A 183 6.66 10.00 2.75
N PRO A 184 7.45 10.94 2.19
CA PRO A 184 7.31 12.37 2.47
C PRO A 184 5.92 12.93 2.13
N VAL A 185 5.30 12.44 1.06
CA VAL A 185 3.94 12.85 0.65
C VAL A 185 2.93 12.47 1.73
N LEU A 186 3.01 11.24 2.26
CA LEU A 186 2.14 10.77 3.34
C LEU A 186 2.39 11.50 4.66
N PHE A 187 3.66 11.79 4.99
CA PHE A 187 3.97 12.61 6.17
C PHE A 187 3.41 14.02 6.05
N PHE A 188 3.43 14.60 4.84
CA PHE A 188 2.84 15.90 4.58
C PHE A 188 1.32 15.90 4.82
N THR A 189 0.60 14.87 4.36
CA THR A 189 -0.86 14.77 4.54
C THR A 189 -1.23 14.62 6.01
N VAL A 190 -0.58 13.71 6.73
CA VAL A 190 -0.81 13.47 8.16
C VAL A 190 -0.54 14.73 8.97
N ARG A 191 0.56 15.41 8.66
CA ARG A 191 0.91 16.68 9.30
C ARG A 191 -0.20 17.71 9.09
N SER A 192 -0.66 17.88 7.85
CA SER A 192 -1.71 18.85 7.53
C SER A 192 -3.00 18.55 8.29
N SER A 193 -3.41 17.28 8.36
CA SER A 193 -4.58 16.85 9.14
C SER A 193 -4.44 17.13 10.65
N LEU A 194 -3.25 16.93 11.23
CA LEU A 194 -2.98 17.23 12.64
C LEU A 194 -3.04 18.74 12.93
N PHE A 195 -2.54 19.58 12.03
CA PHE A 195 -2.61 21.04 12.19
C PHE A 195 -4.04 21.56 12.14
N GLU A 196 -4.86 21.05 11.22
CA GLU A 196 -6.29 21.37 11.14
C GLU A 196 -7.04 20.95 12.41
N LEU A 197 -6.80 19.72 12.91
CA LEU A 197 -7.43 19.23 14.13
C LEU A 197 -7.04 20.06 15.37
N ALA A 198 -5.80 20.54 15.43
CA ALA A 198 -5.29 21.30 16.56
C ALA A 198 -5.80 22.76 16.64
N LYS A 199 -6.63 23.24 15.69
CA LYS A 199 -7.29 24.56 15.69
C LYS A 199 -6.38 25.76 16.05
N LYS A 200 -5.05 25.67 15.80
CA LYS A 200 -4.08 26.69 16.22
C LYS A 200 -3.26 27.27 15.07
N THR A 201 -3.61 28.52 14.77
CA THR A 201 -2.89 29.56 14.03
C THR A 201 -1.56 29.91 14.71
N LYS A 202 -0.45 29.49 14.09
CA LYS A 202 0.90 30.12 14.04
C LYS A 202 1.94 29.05 13.72
N PHE A 203 2.64 29.24 12.60
CA PHE A 203 3.60 28.30 12.02
C PHE A 203 4.94 28.40 12.78
N HIS A 204 5.20 27.48 13.72
CA HIS A 204 6.50 27.39 14.39
C HIS A 204 7.29 26.19 13.86
N LEU A 205 8.45 26.44 13.25
CA LEU A 205 9.33 25.40 12.68
C LEU A 205 9.72 24.34 13.72
N CYS A 206 9.96 24.75 14.96
CA CYS A 206 10.28 23.84 16.07
C CYS A 206 9.12 22.87 16.37
N ARG A 207 7.86 23.35 16.34
CA ARG A 207 6.67 22.49 16.49
C ARG A 207 6.50 21.55 15.31
N HIS A 208 6.80 22.02 14.09
CA HIS A 208 6.78 21.17 12.89
C HIS A 208 7.78 20.01 13.00
N VAL A 209 9.03 20.32 13.37
CA VAL A 209 10.08 19.31 13.52
C VAL A 209 9.73 18.33 14.63
N LEU A 210 9.22 18.82 15.77
CA LEU A 210 8.82 17.98 16.91
C LEU A 210 7.70 16.99 16.54
N VAL A 211 6.65 17.46 15.85
CA VAL A 211 5.53 16.59 15.42
C VAL A 211 6.02 15.53 14.42
N THR A 212 6.83 15.91 13.44
CA THR A 212 7.40 14.97 12.47
C THR A 212 8.33 13.95 13.14
N PHE A 213 9.14 14.38 14.11
CA PHE A 213 10.02 13.51 14.88
C PHE A 213 9.24 12.48 15.71
N ILE A 214 8.23 12.92 16.46
CA ILE A 214 7.36 12.03 17.25
C ILE A 214 6.68 11.00 16.33
N LEU A 215 6.19 11.43 15.17
CA LEU A 215 5.51 10.56 14.23
C LEU A 215 6.46 9.51 13.61
N LEU A 216 7.69 9.91 13.27
CA LEU A 216 8.73 8.99 12.80
C LEU A 216 9.09 7.96 13.88
N VAL A 217 9.22 8.37 15.14
CA VAL A 217 9.51 7.45 16.26
C VAL A 217 8.41 6.41 16.41
N ILE A 218 7.14 6.81 16.38
CA ILE A 218 5.99 5.89 16.47
C ILE A 218 6.00 4.88 15.32
N ILE A 219 6.25 5.33 14.08
CA ILE A 219 6.31 4.44 12.92
C ILE A 219 7.48 3.46 13.02
N ASN A 220 8.66 3.93 13.42
CA ASN A 220 9.83 3.07 13.60
C ASN A 220 9.57 2.00 14.67
N LEU A 221 8.92 2.39 15.77
CA LEU A 221 8.55 1.47 16.83
C LEU A 221 7.57 0.39 16.31
N LEU A 222 6.56 0.78 15.53
CA LEU A 222 5.61 -0.16 14.93
C LEU A 222 6.29 -1.18 14.01
N VAL A 223 7.23 -0.74 13.15
CA VAL A 223 7.98 -1.60 12.24
C VAL A 223 8.87 -2.60 12.99
N ILE A 224 9.40 -2.22 14.16
CA ILE A 224 10.21 -3.11 15.00
C ILE A 224 9.34 -4.19 15.66
N PHE A 225 8.12 -3.86 16.07
CA PHE A 225 7.21 -4.80 16.74
C PHE A 225 6.46 -5.73 15.78
N ILE A 226 6.15 -5.28 14.56
CA ILE A 226 5.41 -6.07 13.56
C ILE A 226 6.25 -6.20 12.29
N PRO A 227 7.05 -7.28 12.15
CA PRO A 227 7.95 -7.46 11.01
C PRO A 227 7.27 -7.99 9.74
N THR A 228 6.00 -8.40 9.82
CA THR A 228 5.25 -9.05 8.74
C THR A 228 4.33 -8.07 8.01
N MET A 229 4.63 -7.79 6.74
CA MET A 229 3.81 -6.90 5.89
C MET A 229 2.34 -7.34 5.78
N LYS A 230 2.12 -8.66 5.68
CA LYS A 230 0.77 -9.25 5.62
C LYS A 230 -0.09 -8.86 6.82
N ASP A 231 0.46 -8.91 8.03
CA ASP A 231 -0.30 -8.67 9.25
C ASP A 231 -0.57 -7.17 9.41
N ILE A 232 0.38 -6.32 9.02
CA ILE A 232 0.19 -4.87 8.95
C ILE A 232 -0.97 -4.53 8.00
N PHE A 233 -0.95 -5.02 6.76
CA PHE A 233 -2.02 -4.72 5.79
C PHE A 233 -3.36 -5.33 6.18
N GLY A 234 -3.37 -6.50 6.83
CA GLY A 234 -4.57 -7.09 7.40
C GLY A 234 -5.22 -6.18 8.45
N VAL A 235 -4.48 -5.84 9.51
CA VAL A 235 -5.00 -5.07 10.65
C VAL A 235 -5.29 -3.62 10.28
N VAL A 236 -4.34 -2.96 9.62
CA VAL A 236 -4.50 -1.56 9.20
C VAL A 236 -5.57 -1.44 8.13
N GLY A 237 -5.68 -2.39 7.21
CA GLY A 237 -6.74 -2.43 6.20
C GLY A 237 -8.13 -2.54 6.82
N VAL A 238 -8.35 -3.50 7.74
CA VAL A 238 -9.66 -3.67 8.39
C VAL A 238 -10.06 -2.44 9.22
N THR A 239 -9.11 -1.79 9.88
CA THR A 239 -9.41 -0.65 10.77
C THR A 239 -9.53 0.66 10.00
N SER A 240 -8.46 1.07 9.30
CA SER A 240 -8.37 2.38 8.67
C SER A 240 -9.16 2.45 7.35
N ALA A 241 -9.06 1.43 6.49
CA ALA A 241 -9.76 1.47 5.21
C ALA A 241 -11.27 1.38 5.42
N ASN A 242 -11.73 0.57 6.36
CA ASN A 242 -13.15 0.45 6.67
C ASN A 242 -13.75 1.78 7.18
N MET A 243 -13.03 2.44 8.08
CA MET A 243 -13.43 3.76 8.60
C MET A 243 -13.53 4.80 7.47
N LEU A 244 -12.53 4.85 6.57
CA LEU A 244 -12.47 5.87 5.52
C LEU A 244 -13.38 5.60 4.34
N ILE A 245 -13.55 4.33 3.93
CA ILE A 245 -14.30 3.94 2.72
C ILE A 245 -15.79 3.78 3.01
N PHE A 246 -16.16 3.26 4.18
CA PHE A 246 -17.56 2.92 4.48
C PHE A 246 -18.16 3.83 5.56
N ILE A 247 -17.52 3.95 6.72
CA ILE A 247 -18.13 4.63 7.87
C ILE A 247 -18.25 6.14 7.64
N LEU A 248 -17.15 6.79 7.24
CA LEU A 248 -17.08 8.24 7.10
C LEU A 248 -18.01 8.78 5.99
N PRO A 249 -18.01 8.28 4.74
CA PRO A 249 -18.93 8.76 3.72
C PRO A 249 -20.40 8.47 4.06
N SER A 250 -20.72 7.30 4.64
CA SER A 250 -22.08 7.00 5.10
C SER A 250 -22.54 7.97 6.19
N SER A 251 -21.69 8.27 7.17
CA SER A 251 -22.00 9.24 8.23
C SER A 251 -22.24 10.64 7.69
N LEU A 252 -21.39 11.10 6.76
CA LEU A 252 -21.57 12.40 6.09
C LEU A 252 -22.86 12.44 5.27
N TYR A 253 -23.15 11.38 4.51
CA TYR A 253 -24.37 11.29 3.71
C TYR A 253 -25.64 11.34 4.57
N LEU A 254 -25.67 10.58 5.67
CA LEU A 254 -26.80 10.57 6.60
C LEU A 254 -26.99 11.94 7.28
N LYS A 255 -25.90 12.64 7.62
CA LYS A 255 -25.97 13.97 8.23
C LYS A 255 -26.48 15.03 7.25
N ILE A 256 -26.11 14.94 5.98
CA ILE A 256 -26.59 15.87 4.94
C ILE A 256 -28.05 15.58 4.59
N THR A 257 -28.40 14.29 4.41
CA THR A 257 -29.76 13.90 4.02
C THR A 257 -30.74 13.83 5.18
N SER A 258 -30.29 13.94 6.43
CA SER A 258 -31.10 14.00 7.65
C SER A 258 -32.18 15.10 7.58
N GLN A 259 -31.95 16.16 6.82
CA GLN A 259 -32.89 17.28 6.64
C GLN A 259 -33.97 17.03 5.56
N ASP A 260 -33.80 16.03 4.68
CA ASP A 260 -34.79 15.65 3.66
C ASP A 260 -35.66 14.48 4.15
N GLY A 261 -36.97 14.69 4.31
CA GLY A 261 -37.91 13.70 4.83
C GLY A 261 -38.19 12.48 3.92
N ASP A 262 -37.88 12.57 2.62
CA ASP A 262 -38.36 11.62 1.60
C ASP A 262 -37.38 10.45 1.28
N LYS A 263 -36.22 10.37 1.95
CA LYS A 263 -35.13 9.42 1.64
C LYS A 263 -34.98 8.27 2.62
N GLY A 264 -36.05 7.84 3.29
CA GLY A 264 -36.03 6.81 4.34
C GLY A 264 -35.38 5.48 3.91
N THR A 265 -35.75 4.95 2.74
CA THR A 265 -35.17 3.70 2.18
C THR A 265 -33.67 3.84 1.89
N GLN A 266 -33.23 4.99 1.36
CA GLN A 266 -31.80 5.22 1.08
C GLN A 266 -30.97 5.27 2.36
N ARG A 267 -31.53 5.81 3.45
CA ARG A 267 -30.86 5.84 4.77
C ARG A 267 -30.64 4.42 5.34
N ILE A 268 -31.61 3.52 5.18
CA ILE A 268 -31.50 2.13 5.62
C ILE A 268 -30.38 1.40 4.86
N TRP A 269 -30.33 1.54 3.53
CA TRP A 269 -29.26 0.97 2.70
C TRP A 269 -27.88 1.52 3.07
N VAL A 270 -27.78 2.83 3.34
CA VAL A 270 -26.52 3.50 3.71
C VAL A 270 -26.04 3.10 5.12
N CYS A 271 -26.93 2.72 6.03
CA CYS A 271 -26.57 2.13 7.33
C CYS A 271 -26.21 0.64 7.25
N LEU A 272 -26.89 -0.12 6.39
CA LEU A 272 -26.65 -1.56 6.24
C LEU A 272 -25.31 -1.87 5.55
N MET A 273 -24.93 -1.09 4.52
CA MET A 273 -23.67 -1.25 3.78
C MET A 273 -22.40 -1.27 4.67
N PRO A 274 -22.16 -0.26 5.55
CA PRO A 274 -21.01 -0.30 6.44
C PRO A 274 -21.12 -1.44 7.46
N ALA A 275 -22.32 -1.75 7.97
CA ALA A 275 -22.51 -2.80 8.96
C ALA A 275 -22.16 -4.20 8.41
N THR A 276 -22.59 -4.51 7.17
CA THR A 276 -22.27 -5.79 6.51
C THR A 276 -20.78 -5.91 6.19
N VAL A 277 -20.14 -4.81 5.77
CA VAL A 277 -18.69 -4.82 5.48
C VAL A 277 -17.86 -4.89 6.77
N ILE A 278 -18.25 -4.20 7.84
CA ILE A 278 -17.64 -4.35 9.17
C ILE A 278 -17.75 -5.79 9.64
N PHE A 279 -18.90 -6.43 9.48
CA PHE A 279 -19.11 -7.82 9.87
C PHE A 279 -18.20 -8.78 9.08
N LEU A 280 -18.15 -8.64 7.75
CA LEU A 280 -17.27 -9.46 6.89
C LEU A 280 -15.79 -9.25 7.23
N MET A 281 -15.37 -8.02 7.50
CA MET A 281 -13.97 -7.71 7.84
C MET A 281 -13.59 -8.09 9.28
N SER A 282 -14.55 -8.11 10.20
CA SER A 282 -14.35 -8.61 11.58
C SER A 282 -14.16 -10.12 11.57
N PHE A 283 -14.95 -10.82 10.75
CA PHE A 283 -14.75 -12.25 10.47
C PHE A 283 -13.33 -12.49 9.95
N SER A 284 -12.82 -11.64 9.04
CA SER A 284 -11.43 -11.72 8.57
C SER A 284 -10.38 -11.66 9.66
N LEU A 285 -10.63 -10.91 10.73
CA LEU A 285 -9.69 -10.76 11.84
C LEU A 285 -9.74 -11.94 12.83
N GLU A 286 -10.82 -12.73 12.82
CA GLU A 286 -11.03 -13.84 13.74
C GLU A 286 -10.43 -15.15 13.21
N TYR A 287 -10.51 -15.39 11.89
CA TYR A 287 -9.66 -16.38 11.20
C TYR A 287 -8.20 -15.91 11.05
N ALA A 288 -7.96 -14.69 11.55
CA ALA A 288 -6.73 -14.02 11.95
C ALA A 288 -5.66 -14.83 12.69
N LYS A 289 -6.15 -15.50 13.74
CA LYS A 289 -5.42 -16.08 14.87
C LYS A 289 -5.27 -17.59 14.70
#